data_AF-A0A917RES2-F1
#
_entry.id   AF-A0A917RES2-F1
#
_cell.length_a   1.000
_cell.length_b   1.000
_cell.length_c   1.000
_cell.angle_alpha   90.00
_cell.angle_beta   90.00
_cell.angle_gamma   90.00
#
_symmetry.space_group_name_H-M   'P 1'
#
loop_
_entity.id
_entity.type
_entity.pdbx_description
1 polymer ?
#
loop_
_entity_poly.entity_id
_entity_poly.type
_entity_poly.pdbx_seq_one_letter_code
_entity_poly.pdbx_strand_id
1 'polypeptide(L)'
;MSITMGDPARSDTGVPERMRFYPKQLIHAADLNDEQAYHRQKLREHNRFLHGWGVVCGCDVRAVPSDEHPWRVRIGPGYLLTPQGDAVSIRADVTFNLANCLLASADPCAFARPCPPVSRRTLADDTVYLAIRYTECETRPVHTAPTGCSCSGAACQYTRIRDAYEICCLSALPKTHAPVRPDCDEIFKAGITECPSCPDDPWVVLATVRVPRSPRTPIDEVDPLSHRRSLHSTALLKDMVSCLSEGG
;
A
#
# COMPACT_ATOMS: atom_id res chain seq x y z
N MET A 1 20.03 10.61 11.22
CA MET A 1 19.78 9.55 12.22
C MET A 1 18.33 9.14 12.09
N SER A 2 18.07 8.03 11.39
CA SER A 2 16.74 7.47 11.25
C SER A 2 16.42 6.74 12.55
N ILE A 3 15.52 7.30 13.35
CA ILE A 3 14.93 6.57 14.46
C ILE A 3 13.92 5.62 13.83
N THR A 4 14.33 4.38 13.60
CA THR A 4 13.41 3.27 13.48
C THR A 4 12.77 3.11 14.86
N MET A 5 11.69 3.85 15.12
CA MET A 5 10.83 3.51 16.24
C MET A 5 10.26 2.13 15.93
N GLY A 6 10.74 1.12 16.67
CA GLY A 6 10.09 -0.17 16.71
C GLY A 6 8.63 0.03 17.09
N ASP A 7 7.75 -0.70 16.41
CA ASP A 7 6.32 -0.70 16.64
C ASP A 7 6.07 -1.07 18.13
N PRO A 8 5.58 -0.15 18.98
CA PRO A 8 5.54 -0.37 20.44
C PRO A 8 4.49 -1.41 20.88
N ALA A 9 3.67 -1.92 19.95
CA ALA A 9 2.58 -2.86 20.22
C ALA A 9 2.97 -4.35 20.10
N ARG A 10 4.26 -4.68 19.90
CA ARG A 10 4.69 -6.08 19.89
C ARG A 10 4.99 -6.54 21.31
N SER A 11 4.16 -7.44 21.83
CA SER A 11 4.55 -8.30 22.95
C SER A 11 5.89 -8.98 22.60
N ASP A 12 6.68 -9.32 23.62
CA ASP A 12 8.00 -9.98 23.47
C ASP A 12 7.91 -11.34 22.72
N THR A 13 6.69 -11.86 22.56
CA THR A 13 6.37 -13.10 21.83
C THR A 13 5.88 -12.88 20.39
N GLY A 14 5.63 -11.64 19.98
CA GLY A 14 5.07 -11.29 18.67
C GLY A 14 3.58 -11.63 18.50
N VAL A 15 2.92 -12.14 19.54
CA VAL A 15 1.48 -12.45 19.55
C VAL A 15 0.70 -11.18 19.93
N PRO A 16 -0.34 -10.79 19.16
CA PRO A 16 -1.12 -9.60 19.49
C PRO A 16 -1.92 -9.83 20.78
N GLU A 17 -1.80 -8.90 21.71
CA GLU A 17 -2.52 -8.89 22.98
C GLU A 17 -3.58 -7.80 22.98
N ARG A 18 -4.68 -8.02 23.72
CA ARG A 18 -5.77 -7.04 23.86
C ARG A 18 -6.06 -6.78 25.32
N MET A 19 -6.65 -5.63 25.59
CA MET A 19 -6.92 -5.22 26.96
C MET A 19 -8.06 -6.06 27.55
N ARG A 20 -7.86 -6.55 28.78
CA ARG A 20 -8.93 -7.13 29.60
C ARG A 20 -9.48 -6.07 30.54
N PHE A 21 -10.70 -5.62 30.29
CA PHE A 21 -11.38 -4.63 31.13
C PHE A 21 -11.86 -5.22 32.47
N TYR A 22 -11.70 -4.45 33.55
CA TYR A 22 -12.28 -4.74 34.87
C TYR A 22 -12.69 -3.44 35.60
N PRO A 23 -13.58 -3.52 36.62
CA PRO A 23 -14.07 -2.33 37.30
C PRO A 23 -12.95 -1.51 37.94
N LYS A 24 -13.05 -0.18 37.80
CA LYS A 24 -12.11 0.83 38.35
C LYS A 24 -10.69 0.78 37.76
N GLN A 25 -10.50 0.10 36.64
CA GLN A 25 -9.24 0.15 35.90
C GLN A 25 -8.98 1.56 35.37
N LEU A 26 -7.75 2.05 35.55
CA LEU A 26 -7.28 3.27 34.89
C LEU A 26 -6.84 2.91 33.47
N ILE A 27 -7.28 3.71 32.50
CA ILE A 27 -7.01 3.50 31.08
C ILE A 27 -6.13 4.65 30.59
N HIS A 28 -5.05 4.30 29.89
CA HIS A 28 -4.11 5.23 29.29
C HIS A 28 -4.17 5.18 27.76
N ALA A 29 -3.55 6.18 27.13
CA ALA A 29 -3.46 6.22 25.67
C ALA A 29 -2.75 4.99 25.09
N ALA A 30 -1.74 4.46 25.79
CA ALA A 30 -1.05 3.23 25.41
C ALA A 30 -2.03 2.05 25.30
N ASP A 31 -2.87 1.83 26.33
CA ASP A 31 -3.84 0.72 26.32
C ASP A 31 -4.82 0.82 25.14
N LEU A 32 -5.27 2.03 24.82
CA LEU A 32 -6.19 2.26 23.69
C LEU A 32 -5.51 2.12 22.33
N ASN A 33 -4.21 2.47 22.24
CA ASN A 33 -3.42 2.26 21.04
C ASN A 33 -3.15 0.77 20.82
N ASP A 34 -2.87 0.01 21.88
CA ASP A 34 -2.67 -1.44 21.82
C ASP A 34 -3.95 -2.15 21.38
N GLU A 35 -5.11 -1.73 21.88
CA GLU A 35 -6.40 -2.25 21.43
C GLU A 35 -6.62 -2.00 19.92
N GLN A 36 -6.27 -0.80 19.41
CA GLN A 36 -6.34 -0.51 17.96
C GLN A 36 -5.37 -1.39 17.15
N ALA A 37 -4.14 -1.53 17.63
CA ALA A 37 -3.12 -2.36 16.99
C ALA A 37 -3.53 -3.83 16.93
N TYR A 38 -4.13 -4.36 18.01
CA TYR A 38 -4.68 -5.71 18.06
C TYR A 38 -5.70 -5.95 16.94
N HIS A 39 -6.73 -5.10 16.83
CA HIS A 39 -7.77 -5.28 15.81
C HIS A 39 -7.22 -5.09 14.39
N ARG A 40 -6.31 -4.14 14.18
CA ARG A 40 -5.62 -3.94 12.89
C ARG A 40 -4.83 -5.20 12.50
N GLN A 41 -4.11 -5.80 13.45
CA GLN A 41 -3.37 -7.04 13.23
C GLN A 41 -4.29 -8.24 12.93
N LYS A 42 -5.42 -8.38 13.63
CA LYS A 42 -6.43 -9.42 13.33
C LYS A 42 -6.99 -9.28 11.92
N LEU A 43 -7.22 -8.05 11.45
CA LEU A 43 -7.68 -7.78 10.08
C LEU A 43 -6.59 -8.09 9.04
N ARG A 44 -5.33 -7.73 9.31
CA ARG A 44 -4.18 -8.10 8.45
C ARG A 44 -4.04 -9.61 8.30
N GLU A 45 -4.17 -10.35 9.39
CA GLU A 45 -4.14 -11.82 9.39
C GLU A 45 -5.30 -12.41 8.60
N HIS A 46 -6.53 -11.91 8.81
CA HIS A 46 -7.70 -12.33 8.03
C HIS A 46 -7.47 -12.14 6.53
N ASN A 47 -6.97 -10.97 6.13
CA ASN A 47 -6.64 -10.66 4.75
C ASN A 47 -5.58 -11.61 4.20
N ARG A 48 -4.44 -11.75 4.88
CA ARG A 48 -3.32 -12.57 4.41
C ARG A 48 -3.64 -14.06 4.31
N PHE A 49 -4.37 -14.61 5.28
CA PHE A 49 -4.60 -16.05 5.36
C PHE A 49 -5.80 -16.53 4.54
N LEU A 50 -6.83 -15.70 4.35
CA LEU A 50 -8.04 -16.11 3.63
C LEU A 50 -8.10 -15.58 2.21
N HIS A 51 -7.59 -14.37 1.98
CA HIS A 51 -7.69 -13.70 0.69
C HIS A 51 -6.33 -13.58 -0.01
N GLY A 52 -5.24 -13.51 0.75
CA GLY A 52 -3.94 -13.14 0.23
C GLY A 52 -3.87 -11.63 0.00
N TRP A 53 -3.29 -11.22 -1.13
CA TRP A 53 -3.07 -9.81 -1.44
C TRP A 53 -3.08 -9.55 -2.95
N GLY A 54 -3.23 -8.28 -3.32
CA GLY A 54 -3.32 -7.83 -4.70
C GLY A 54 -4.36 -6.75 -4.90
N VAL A 55 -4.56 -6.33 -6.14
CA VAL A 55 -5.58 -5.35 -6.52
C VAL A 55 -6.93 -6.04 -6.67
N VAL A 56 -7.90 -5.60 -5.87
CA VAL A 56 -9.23 -6.21 -5.83
C VAL A 56 -10.12 -5.66 -6.94
N CYS A 57 -10.16 -4.34 -7.08
CA CYS A 57 -10.92 -3.66 -8.11
C CYS A 57 -10.35 -2.27 -8.40
N GLY A 58 -10.63 -1.74 -9.59
CA GLY A 58 -10.22 -0.38 -9.97
C GLY A 58 -8.70 -0.22 -10.07
N CYS A 59 -8.15 0.88 -9.56
CA CYS A 59 -6.71 1.21 -9.60
C CYS A 59 -6.13 1.10 -11.01
N ASP A 60 -6.90 1.49 -12.04
CA ASP A 60 -6.43 1.48 -13.41
C ASP A 60 -5.43 2.61 -13.64
N VAL A 61 -4.33 2.30 -14.32
CA VAL A 61 -3.30 3.28 -14.65
C VAL A 61 -3.40 3.56 -16.15
N ARG A 62 -3.56 4.83 -16.51
CA ARG A 62 -3.61 5.28 -17.91
C ARG A 62 -2.63 6.41 -18.14
N ALA A 63 -1.96 6.39 -19.29
CA ALA A 63 -1.19 7.54 -19.77
C ALA A 63 -2.15 8.71 -20.05
N VAL A 64 -1.82 9.89 -19.50
CA VAL A 64 -2.53 11.15 -19.76
C VAL A 64 -1.52 12.28 -19.97
N PRO A 65 -0.64 12.15 -20.97
CA PRO A 65 0.41 13.14 -21.22
C PRO A 65 -0.20 14.51 -21.56
N SER A 66 0.52 15.56 -21.17
CA SER A 66 0.23 16.94 -21.60
C SER A 66 1.52 17.62 -22.05
N ASP A 67 1.44 18.74 -22.78
CA ASP A 67 2.62 19.45 -23.29
C ASP A 67 3.63 19.81 -22.18
N GLU A 68 3.13 20.21 -21.01
CA GLU A 68 3.97 20.51 -19.84
C GLU A 68 4.48 19.26 -19.11
N HIS A 69 3.80 18.13 -19.26
CA HIS A 69 4.01 16.91 -18.46
C HIS A 69 3.85 15.66 -19.35
N PRO A 70 4.84 15.35 -20.20
CA PRO A 70 4.74 14.26 -21.16
C PRO A 70 4.72 12.87 -20.50
N TRP A 71 5.17 12.74 -19.25
CA TRP A 71 5.24 11.47 -18.51
C TRP A 71 4.19 11.37 -17.40
N ARG A 72 3.02 11.99 -17.61
CA ARG A 72 1.93 12.00 -16.66
C ARG A 72 1.03 10.78 -16.83
N VAL A 73 0.76 10.10 -15.72
CA VAL A 73 -0.22 9.02 -15.62
C VAL A 73 -1.35 9.42 -14.69
N ARG A 74 -2.53 8.83 -14.91
CA ARG A 74 -3.69 8.89 -14.04
C ARG A 74 -3.90 7.52 -13.42
N ILE A 75 -4.09 7.49 -12.11
CA ILE A 75 -4.46 6.31 -11.35
C ILE A 75 -5.93 6.50 -10.94
N GLY A 76 -6.80 5.61 -11.41
CA GLY A 76 -8.22 5.65 -11.08
C GLY A 76 -8.52 5.15 -9.66
N PRO A 77 -9.73 5.41 -9.15
CA PRO A 77 -10.18 4.90 -7.85
C PRO A 77 -10.18 3.37 -7.84
N GLY A 78 -10.02 2.79 -6.65
CA GLY A 78 -10.01 1.35 -6.47
C GLY A 78 -9.64 0.91 -5.07
N TYR A 79 -9.52 -0.41 -4.92
CA TYR A 79 -9.24 -1.06 -3.65
C TYR A 79 -8.25 -2.20 -3.84
N LEU A 80 -7.30 -2.32 -2.91
CA LEU A 80 -6.28 -3.34 -2.93
C LEU A 80 -5.87 -3.74 -1.51
N LEU A 81 -5.27 -4.93 -1.41
CA LEU A 81 -4.65 -5.44 -0.20
C LEU A 81 -3.14 -5.53 -0.41
N THR A 82 -2.35 -5.02 0.53
CA THR A 82 -0.89 -5.12 0.51
C THR A 82 -0.42 -6.52 0.89
N PRO A 83 0.83 -6.92 0.57
CA PRO A 83 1.39 -8.21 1.02
C PRO A 83 1.36 -8.43 2.53
N GLN A 84 1.33 -7.33 3.30
CA GLN A 84 1.27 -7.32 4.77
C GLN A 84 -0.18 -7.38 5.31
N GLY A 85 -1.19 -7.40 4.42
CA GLY A 85 -2.59 -7.52 4.77
C GLY A 85 -3.31 -6.19 5.01
N ASP A 86 -2.66 -5.05 4.75
CA ASP A 86 -3.28 -3.74 4.88
C ASP A 86 -4.23 -3.47 3.72
N ALA A 87 -5.37 -2.87 4.04
CA ALA A 87 -6.32 -2.39 3.06
C ALA A 87 -5.97 -0.98 2.59
N VAL A 88 -5.92 -0.77 1.28
CA VAL A 88 -5.71 0.55 0.67
C VAL A 88 -6.89 0.87 -0.26
N SER A 89 -7.46 2.06 -0.08
CA SER A 89 -8.54 2.58 -0.91
C SER A 89 -8.14 3.90 -1.56
N ILE A 90 -8.11 3.91 -2.90
CA ILE A 90 -7.97 5.11 -3.71
C ILE A 90 -9.38 5.62 -3.98
N ARG A 91 -9.75 6.76 -3.37
CA ARG A 91 -11.15 7.25 -3.41
C ARG A 91 -11.48 8.09 -4.65
N ALA A 92 -10.48 8.67 -5.30
CA ALA A 92 -10.64 9.54 -6.44
C ALA A 92 -9.45 9.42 -7.38
N ASP A 93 -9.60 9.90 -8.62
CA ASP A 93 -8.51 9.96 -9.58
C ASP A 93 -7.32 10.73 -9.02
N VAL A 94 -6.13 10.15 -9.17
CA VAL A 94 -4.87 10.78 -8.79
C VAL A 94 -3.97 10.89 -10.00
N THR A 95 -3.33 12.05 -10.17
CA THR A 95 -2.35 12.25 -11.24
C THR A 95 -0.94 12.13 -10.69
N PHE A 96 -0.07 11.46 -11.43
CA PHE A 96 1.30 11.20 -11.01
C PHE A 96 2.25 11.44 -12.18
N ASN A 97 3.32 12.19 -11.94
CA ASN A 97 4.33 12.48 -12.94
C ASN A 97 5.56 11.59 -12.72
N LEU A 98 5.85 10.71 -13.67
CA LEU A 98 6.95 9.75 -13.57
C LEU A 98 8.33 10.41 -13.69
N ALA A 99 8.43 11.62 -14.23
CA ALA A 99 9.71 12.33 -14.41
C ALA A 99 10.33 12.75 -13.08
N ASN A 100 9.48 13.17 -12.13
CA ASN A 100 9.87 13.65 -10.80
C ASN A 100 9.25 12.84 -9.65
N CYS A 101 8.51 11.78 -9.97
CA CYS A 101 7.72 10.97 -9.03
C CYS A 101 6.85 11.84 -8.11
N LEU A 102 6.26 12.89 -8.69
CA LEU A 102 5.41 13.83 -7.98
C LEU A 102 3.95 13.42 -8.12
N LEU A 103 3.25 13.41 -6.98
CA LEU A 103 1.82 13.16 -6.89
C LEU A 103 1.05 14.47 -6.86
N ALA A 104 -0.01 14.55 -7.66
CA ALA A 104 -1.02 15.58 -7.57
C ALA A 104 -2.37 14.92 -7.29
N SER A 105 -2.84 15.09 -6.05
CA SER A 105 -4.07 14.50 -5.51
C SER A 105 -4.86 15.54 -4.73
N ALA A 106 -6.19 15.42 -4.76
CA ALA A 106 -7.07 16.17 -3.84
C ALA A 106 -7.11 15.53 -2.43
N ASP A 107 -6.62 14.30 -2.29
CA ASP A 107 -6.59 13.59 -1.00
C ASP A 107 -5.34 14.00 -0.19
N PRO A 108 -5.50 14.65 0.98
CA PRO A 108 -4.36 15.15 1.77
C PRO A 108 -3.52 14.04 2.44
N CYS A 109 -3.95 12.78 2.37
CA CYS A 109 -3.17 11.63 2.85
C CYS A 109 -2.84 10.66 1.70
N ALA A 110 -2.82 11.17 0.47
CA ALA A 110 -2.15 10.52 -0.63
C ALA A 110 -0.75 11.12 -0.73
N PHE A 111 0.28 10.30 -0.54
CA PHE A 111 1.66 10.74 -0.53
C PHE A 111 2.44 10.22 -1.73
N ALA A 112 3.46 10.96 -2.13
CA ALA A 112 4.56 10.43 -2.92
C ALA A 112 5.83 10.50 -2.10
N ARG A 113 6.55 9.39 -2.02
CA ARG A 113 7.98 9.48 -1.75
C ARG A 113 8.68 9.72 -3.07
N PRO A 114 9.53 10.75 -3.17
CA PRO A 114 10.60 10.67 -4.15
C PRO A 114 11.43 9.45 -3.75
N CYS A 115 11.38 8.39 -4.56
CA CYS A 115 12.45 7.41 -4.61
C CYS A 115 13.77 8.22 -4.68
N PRO A 116 14.83 7.87 -3.92
CA PRO A 116 15.90 8.76 -3.44
C PRO A 116 16.30 9.85 -4.44
N PRO A 117 16.56 11.10 -3.99
CA PRO A 117 16.49 12.31 -4.81
C PRO A 117 17.44 12.21 -6.00
N VAL A 118 16.94 11.73 -7.14
CA VAL A 118 17.73 11.70 -8.36
C VAL A 118 17.53 13.05 -9.02
N SER A 119 18.44 13.97 -8.76
CA SER A 119 18.51 15.31 -9.37
C SER A 119 18.65 15.29 -10.90
N ARG A 120 18.79 14.11 -11.51
CA ARG A 120 18.45 13.76 -12.89
C ARG A 120 18.43 12.24 -12.95
N ARG A 121 17.26 11.63 -13.18
CA ARG A 121 17.17 10.18 -13.39
C ARG A 121 17.82 9.86 -14.74
N THR A 122 19.08 9.43 -14.77
CA THR A 122 19.53 8.48 -15.78
C THR A 122 18.88 7.16 -15.41
N LEU A 123 17.67 6.94 -15.92
CA LEU A 123 17.06 5.61 -15.94
C LEU A 123 18.10 4.68 -16.57
N ALA A 124 18.71 3.79 -15.78
CA ALA A 124 19.61 2.77 -16.31
C ALA A 124 18.82 1.81 -17.23
N ASP A 125 17.54 1.62 -16.89
CA ASP A 125 16.56 0.84 -17.64
C ASP A 125 15.38 1.72 -18.05
N ASP A 126 14.89 1.52 -19.28
CA ASP A 126 13.73 2.23 -19.83
C ASP A 126 12.40 1.81 -19.13
N THR A 127 12.44 1.01 -18.06
CA THR A 127 11.25 0.46 -17.36
C THR A 127 11.13 0.97 -15.93
N VAL A 128 9.92 1.42 -15.57
CA VAL A 128 9.57 1.89 -14.23
C VAL A 128 8.34 1.14 -13.73
N TYR A 129 8.37 0.73 -12.46
CA TYR A 129 7.23 0.09 -11.81
C TYR A 129 6.51 1.12 -10.93
N LEU A 130 5.25 1.39 -11.24
CA LEU A 130 4.40 2.24 -10.42
C LEU A 130 3.79 1.39 -9.31
N ALA A 131 4.18 1.67 -8.06
CA ALA A 131 3.75 0.87 -6.92
C ALA A 131 3.12 1.73 -5.83
N ILE A 132 2.23 1.10 -5.06
CA ILE A 132 1.51 1.70 -3.94
C ILE A 132 1.70 0.87 -2.68
N ARG A 133 1.79 1.53 -1.53
CA ARG A 133 1.80 0.88 -0.21
C ARG A 133 0.89 1.61 0.77
N TYR A 134 0.47 0.90 1.81
CA TYR A 134 -0.24 1.48 2.94
C TYR A 134 0.69 2.35 3.79
N THR A 135 0.16 3.44 4.31
CA THR A 135 0.78 4.23 5.38
C THR A 135 -0.32 4.84 6.24
N GLU A 136 0.04 5.41 7.36
CA GLU A 136 -0.86 6.20 8.18
C GLU A 136 -0.54 7.69 8.01
N CYS A 137 -1.56 8.52 8.23
CA CYS A 137 -1.48 9.96 8.13
C CYS A 137 -2.16 10.59 9.34
N GLU A 138 -1.44 11.46 10.03
CA GLU A 138 -1.98 12.22 11.14
C GLU A 138 -2.84 13.38 10.63
N THR A 139 -4.03 13.52 11.19
CA THR A 139 -5.05 14.48 10.73
C THR A 139 -5.67 15.21 11.91
N ARG A 140 -6.30 16.37 11.61
CA ARG A 140 -6.93 17.25 12.60
C ARG A 140 -5.93 17.73 13.67
N PRO A 141 -4.96 18.58 13.27
CA PRO A 141 -4.00 19.16 14.18
C PRO A 141 -4.68 20.02 15.25
N VAL A 142 -4.17 19.96 16.47
CA VAL A 142 -4.60 20.76 17.61
C VAL A 142 -3.38 21.33 18.32
N HIS A 143 -3.54 22.52 18.89
CA HIS A 143 -2.52 23.09 19.76
C HIS A 143 -2.61 22.43 21.12
N THR A 144 -1.46 22.02 21.65
CA THR A 144 -1.34 21.47 23.00
C THR A 144 -0.54 22.41 23.88
N ALA A 145 -0.91 22.48 25.15
CA ALA A 145 -0.11 23.18 26.14
C ALA A 145 1.27 22.53 26.20
N PRO A 146 2.37 23.30 26.18
CA PRO A 146 3.71 22.73 26.26
C PRO A 146 3.85 21.92 27.55
N THR A 147 4.37 20.70 27.41
CA THR A 147 4.74 19.86 28.56
C THR A 147 6.01 20.43 29.18
N GLY A 148 5.84 21.35 30.14
CA GLY A 148 6.91 21.96 30.94
C GLY A 148 6.97 23.50 30.85
N CYS A 149 7.69 24.13 31.78
CA CYS A 149 8.00 25.57 31.78
C CYS A 149 9.11 25.92 30.78
N SER A 150 8.97 25.54 29.50
CA SER A 150 9.88 25.99 28.45
C SER A 150 9.16 26.98 27.54
N CYS A 151 9.78 28.13 27.29
CA CYS A 151 9.27 29.17 26.39
C CYS A 151 9.44 28.83 24.89
N SER A 152 9.56 27.54 24.53
CA SER A 152 9.54 27.10 23.14
C SER A 152 8.09 26.82 22.71
N GLY A 153 7.74 27.22 21.48
CA GLY A 153 6.36 27.42 21.01
C GLY A 153 5.41 26.25 21.21
N ALA A 154 4.10 26.55 21.19
CA ALA A 154 3.02 25.59 21.38
C ALA A 154 3.22 24.32 20.54
N ALA A 155 3.31 23.16 21.20
CA ALA A 155 3.44 21.88 20.52
C ALA A 155 2.14 21.58 19.76
N CYS A 156 2.26 21.26 18.46
CA CYS A 156 1.15 20.79 17.66
C CYS A 156 1.06 19.27 17.78
N GLN A 157 -0.12 18.76 18.09
CA GLN A 157 -0.43 17.32 18.13
C GLN A 157 -1.61 17.03 17.22
N TYR A 158 -1.81 15.77 16.85
CA TYR A 158 -2.91 15.36 15.99
C TYR A 158 -3.92 14.53 16.74
N THR A 159 -5.21 14.76 16.46
CA THR A 159 -6.29 14.07 17.20
C THR A 159 -6.76 12.80 16.52
N ARG A 160 -6.40 12.56 15.26
CA ARG A 160 -6.89 11.41 14.47
C ARG A 160 -5.79 10.86 13.58
N ILE A 161 -5.74 9.54 13.45
CA ILE A 161 -4.99 8.83 12.42
C ILE A 161 -5.97 8.43 11.32
N ARG A 162 -5.59 8.64 10.06
CA ARG A 162 -6.37 8.24 8.88
C ARG A 162 -5.55 7.29 8.03
N ASP A 163 -6.20 6.24 7.53
CA ASP A 163 -5.63 5.37 6.51
C ASP A 163 -5.18 6.18 5.29
N ALA A 164 -3.96 5.94 4.88
CA ALA A 164 -3.26 6.68 3.86
C ALA A 164 -2.54 5.72 2.92
N TYR A 165 -2.03 6.27 1.82
CA TYR A 165 -1.23 5.48 0.90
C TYR A 165 -0.13 6.32 0.30
N GLU A 166 0.94 5.63 -0.08
CA GLU A 166 2.10 6.22 -0.70
C GLU A 166 2.35 5.56 -2.04
N ILE A 167 2.58 6.37 -3.08
CA ILE A 167 2.90 5.92 -4.43
C ILE A 167 4.38 6.25 -4.73
N CYS A 168 5.14 5.29 -5.26
CA CYS A 168 6.54 5.50 -5.71
C CYS A 168 6.79 4.90 -7.09
N CYS A 169 7.83 5.42 -7.74
CA CYS A 169 8.40 4.87 -8.97
C CYS A 169 9.56 3.90 -8.64
N LEU A 170 9.29 2.60 -8.53
CA LEU A 170 10.36 1.64 -8.27
C LEU A 170 11.19 1.40 -9.54
N SER A 171 12.51 1.31 -9.38
CA SER A 171 13.45 0.97 -10.46
C SER A 171 13.63 -0.53 -10.65
N ALA A 172 13.24 -1.33 -9.67
CA ALA A 172 13.30 -2.78 -9.70
C ALA A 172 11.94 -3.36 -9.30
N LEU A 173 11.60 -4.50 -9.87
CA LEU A 173 10.38 -5.22 -9.51
C LEU A 173 10.49 -5.76 -8.08
N PRO A 174 9.52 -5.48 -7.18
CA PRO A 174 9.46 -6.12 -5.88
C PRO A 174 9.47 -7.65 -6.00
N LYS A 175 10.22 -8.33 -5.13
CA LYS A 175 10.33 -9.81 -5.15
C LYS A 175 8.97 -10.50 -5.02
N THR A 176 8.02 -9.87 -4.31
CA THR A 176 6.63 -10.32 -4.13
C THR A 176 5.84 -10.39 -5.44
N HIS A 177 6.23 -9.62 -6.45
CA HIS A 177 5.60 -9.58 -7.78
C HIS A 177 6.30 -10.46 -8.82
N ALA A 178 7.35 -11.19 -8.45
CA ALA A 178 7.92 -12.20 -9.34
C ALA A 178 6.84 -13.25 -9.68
N PRO A 179 6.75 -13.71 -10.94
CA PRO A 179 5.73 -14.67 -11.34
C PRO A 179 5.98 -16.01 -10.67
N VAL A 180 5.21 -16.30 -9.62
CA VAL A 180 5.15 -17.63 -9.01
C VAL A 180 3.94 -18.33 -9.61
N ARG A 181 4.17 -19.29 -10.51
CA ARG A 181 3.10 -20.18 -10.94
C ARG A 181 2.86 -21.20 -9.83
N PRO A 182 1.62 -21.29 -9.28
CA PRO A 182 1.33 -22.34 -8.34
C PRO A 182 1.47 -23.70 -9.02
N ASP A 183 2.13 -24.64 -8.37
CA ASP A 183 2.12 -26.04 -8.79
C ASP A 183 0.76 -26.63 -8.41
N CYS A 184 -0.12 -26.78 -9.40
CA CYS A 184 -1.46 -27.32 -9.20
C CYS A 184 -1.42 -28.73 -8.60
N ASP A 185 -0.43 -29.55 -9.00
CA ASP A 185 -0.33 -30.92 -8.50
C ASP A 185 0.00 -30.94 -7.01
N GLU A 186 0.88 -30.03 -6.55
CA GLU A 186 1.16 -29.88 -5.12
C GLU A 186 -0.06 -29.36 -4.36
N ILE A 187 -0.82 -28.41 -4.92
CA ILE A 187 -2.04 -27.92 -4.27
C ILE A 187 -3.07 -29.03 -4.09
N PHE A 188 -3.26 -29.89 -5.10
CA PHE A 188 -4.23 -30.99 -5.03
C PHE A 188 -3.75 -32.20 -4.24
N LYS A 189 -2.42 -32.40 -4.10
CA LYS A 189 -1.83 -33.48 -3.30
C LYS A 189 -1.58 -33.07 -1.84
N ALA A 190 -1.46 -31.77 -1.56
CA ALA A 190 -1.13 -31.28 -0.23
C ALA A 190 -2.20 -31.64 0.79
N GLY A 191 -1.79 -32.32 1.86
CA GLY A 191 -2.67 -32.60 3.00
C GLY A 191 -2.88 -31.38 3.90
N ILE A 192 -1.79 -30.80 4.41
CA ILE A 192 -1.80 -29.63 5.30
C ILE A 192 -0.97 -28.52 4.64
N THR A 193 -1.60 -27.39 4.33
CA THR A 193 -0.93 -26.21 3.79
C THR A 193 -0.36 -25.36 4.93
N GLU A 194 0.94 -25.05 4.87
CA GLU A 194 1.57 -24.17 5.84
C GLU A 194 1.09 -22.72 5.71
N CYS A 195 1.06 -22.00 6.84
CA CYS A 195 0.69 -20.59 6.85
C CYS A 195 1.77 -19.76 6.14
N PRO A 196 1.39 -18.86 5.20
CA PRO A 196 2.37 -18.00 4.53
C PRO A 196 3.05 -17.06 5.53
N SER A 197 4.37 -16.89 5.41
CA SER A 197 5.12 -15.88 6.15
C SER A 197 4.76 -14.46 5.69
N CYS A 198 4.95 -13.46 6.55
CA CYS A 198 4.66 -12.07 6.21
C CYS A 198 5.79 -11.51 5.35
N PRO A 199 5.53 -11.04 4.11
CA PRO A 199 6.58 -10.47 3.29
C PRO A 199 7.06 -9.12 3.84
N ASP A 200 8.37 -8.88 3.77
CA ASP A 200 8.96 -7.60 4.18
C ASP A 200 8.62 -6.45 3.22
N ASP A 201 8.41 -6.77 1.94
CA ASP A 201 8.08 -5.79 0.90
C ASP A 201 6.58 -5.43 0.94
N PRO A 202 6.22 -4.16 1.21
CA PRO A 202 4.83 -3.73 1.35
C PRO A 202 4.20 -3.27 0.04
N TRP A 203 4.94 -3.27 -1.07
CA TRP A 203 4.55 -2.63 -2.31
C TRP A 203 3.62 -3.51 -3.14
N VAL A 204 2.61 -2.87 -3.72
CA VAL A 204 1.74 -3.45 -4.75
C VAL A 204 1.96 -2.70 -6.06
N VAL A 205 2.46 -3.39 -7.08
CA VAL A 205 2.64 -2.85 -8.42
C VAL A 205 1.28 -2.68 -9.10
N LEU A 206 0.97 -1.45 -9.49
CA LEU A 206 -0.24 -1.07 -10.22
C LEU A 206 -0.06 -1.16 -11.74
N ALA A 207 1.11 -0.74 -12.23
CA ALA A 207 1.46 -0.79 -13.65
C ALA A 207 2.98 -0.80 -13.87
N THR A 208 3.36 -1.36 -15.02
CA THR A 208 4.72 -1.27 -15.57
C THR A 208 4.70 -0.24 -16.68
N VAL A 209 5.56 0.76 -16.60
CA VAL A 209 5.62 1.84 -17.58
C VAL A 209 6.97 1.81 -18.26
N ARG A 210 6.98 1.80 -19.59
CA ARG A 210 8.19 2.03 -20.36
C ARG A 210 8.30 3.51 -20.67
N VAL A 211 9.38 4.11 -20.19
CA VAL A 211 9.62 5.54 -20.29
C VAL A 211 10.46 5.79 -21.54
N PRO A 212 10.05 6.70 -22.43
CA PRO A 212 10.82 6.99 -23.64
C PRO A 212 12.15 7.66 -23.27
N ARG A 213 13.19 7.39 -24.06
CA ARG A 213 14.54 7.95 -23.83
C ARG A 213 14.59 9.48 -23.88
N SER A 214 13.66 10.09 -24.63
CA SER A 214 13.54 11.55 -24.72
C SER A 214 12.53 12.07 -23.70
N PRO A 215 12.91 13.04 -22.85
CA PRO A 215 12.02 13.60 -21.81
C PRO A 215 10.86 14.43 -22.37
N ARG A 216 10.86 14.74 -23.67
CA ARG A 216 9.77 15.45 -24.35
C ARG A 216 8.78 14.52 -25.04
N THR A 217 9.14 13.26 -25.21
CA THR A 217 8.25 12.29 -25.86
C THR A 217 7.18 11.87 -24.86
N PRO A 218 5.88 12.00 -25.22
CA PRO A 218 4.78 11.50 -24.41
C PRO A 218 4.92 10.02 -24.10
N ILE A 219 4.52 9.60 -22.90
CA ILE A 219 4.38 8.17 -22.60
C ILE A 219 3.14 7.61 -23.31
N ASP A 220 3.28 6.43 -23.91
CA ASP A 220 2.23 5.66 -24.56
C ASP A 220 2.25 4.19 -24.09
N GLU A 221 3.42 3.63 -23.82
CA GLU A 221 3.61 2.27 -23.31
C GLU A 221 3.39 2.16 -21.79
N VAL A 222 2.11 2.14 -21.38
CA VAL A 222 1.69 1.76 -20.02
C VAL A 222 1.09 0.37 -20.06
N ASP A 223 1.71 -0.58 -19.36
CA ASP A 223 1.22 -1.94 -19.17
C ASP A 223 0.59 -2.09 -17.77
N PRO A 224 -0.74 -2.09 -17.67
CA PRO A 224 -1.42 -2.20 -16.39
C PRO A 224 -1.59 -3.64 -15.90
N LEU A 225 -1.13 -4.67 -16.64
CA LEU A 225 -1.50 -6.07 -16.36
C LEU A 225 -0.31 -6.99 -16.04
N SER A 226 0.83 -6.90 -16.74
CA SER A 226 1.85 -7.99 -16.67
C SER A 226 2.39 -8.29 -15.27
N HIS A 227 2.62 -7.27 -14.44
CA HIS A 227 3.11 -7.45 -13.07
C HIS A 227 2.03 -7.15 -12.02
N ARG A 228 0.80 -6.88 -12.46
CA ARG A 228 -0.32 -6.57 -11.58
C ARG A 228 -0.90 -7.87 -11.04
N ARG A 229 -0.86 -8.03 -9.72
CA ARG A 229 -1.49 -9.17 -9.04
C ARG A 229 -2.97 -8.86 -8.81
N SER A 230 -3.85 -9.52 -9.54
CA SER A 230 -5.31 -9.42 -9.33
C SER A 230 -5.74 -10.30 -8.16
N LEU A 231 -6.51 -9.73 -7.25
CA LEU A 231 -7.14 -10.44 -6.14
C LEU A 231 -8.66 -10.42 -6.34
N HIS A 232 -9.21 -11.45 -6.96
CA HIS A 232 -10.64 -11.51 -7.20
C HIS A 232 -11.41 -11.78 -5.91
N SER A 233 -12.57 -11.12 -5.77
CA SER A 233 -13.47 -11.42 -4.66
C SER A 233 -13.96 -12.86 -4.73
N THR A 234 -14.30 -13.46 -3.60
CA THR A 234 -14.86 -14.81 -3.56
C THR A 234 -16.16 -14.94 -4.36
N ALA A 235 -16.94 -13.86 -4.46
CA ALA A 235 -18.11 -13.80 -5.34
C ALA A 235 -17.71 -13.91 -6.81
N LEU A 236 -16.75 -13.10 -7.27
CA LEU A 236 -16.29 -13.13 -8.66
C LEU A 236 -15.62 -14.46 -9.01
N LEU A 237 -14.87 -15.06 -8.08
CA LEU A 237 -14.29 -16.40 -8.28
C LEU A 237 -15.37 -17.46 -8.50
N LYS A 238 -16.47 -17.41 -7.75
CA LYS A 238 -17.61 -18.32 -7.96
C LYS A 238 -18.23 -18.11 -9.35
N ASP A 239 -18.46 -16.87 -9.74
CA ASP A 239 -19.00 -16.55 -11.06
C ASP A 239 -18.09 -17.04 -12.19
N MET A 240 -16.77 -16.85 -12.05
CA MET A 240 -15.77 -17.34 -13.01
C MET A 240 -15.81 -18.88 -13.14
N VAL A 241 -15.91 -19.60 -12.02
CA VAL A 241 -16.02 -21.06 -12.03
C VAL A 241 -17.31 -21.51 -12.70
N SER A 242 -18.44 -20.85 -12.42
CA SER A 242 -19.71 -21.13 -13.10
C SER A 242 -19.60 -20.92 -14.61
N CYS A 243 -19.06 -19.78 -15.06
CA CYS A 243 -18.85 -19.50 -16.49
C CYS A 243 -17.96 -20.54 -17.18
N LEU A 244 -16.92 -21.04 -16.50
CA LEU A 244 -16.05 -22.10 -17.04
C LEU A 244 -16.77 -23.44 -17.16
N SER A 245 -17.71 -23.75 -16.27
CA SER A 245 -18.51 -24.99 -16.32
C SER A 245 -19.63 -24.99 -17.36
N GLU A 246 -20.17 -23.82 -17.71
CA GLU A 246 -21.24 -23.68 -18.71
C GLU A 246 -20.69 -23.54 -20.15
N GLY A 247 -19.46 -23.03 -20.29
CA GLY A 247 -18.79 -22.84 -21.58
C GLY A 247 -17.92 -24.03 -22.04
N GLY A 248 -18.00 -25.18 -21.37
CA GLY A 248 -17.23 -26.40 -21.64
C GLY A 248 -18.01 -27.51 -22.33
#